data_AF-A0A937QQI1-F1
#
_entry.id   AF-A0A937QQI1-F1
#
_cell.length_a   1.000
_cell.length_b   1.000
_cell.length_c   1.000
_cell.angle_alpha   90.00
_cell.angle_beta   90.00
_cell.angle_gamma   90.00
#
_symmetry.space_group_name_H-M   'P 1'
#
loop_
_entity.id
_entity.type
_entity.pdbx_description
1 polymer ?
#
loop_
_entity_poly.entity_id
_entity_poly.type
_entity_poly.pdbx_seq_one_letter_code
_entity_poly.pdbx_strand_id
1 'polypeptide(L)'
;MKRPPGMGKWNGLWVVALAGVSLAVVALAASGGEPGIQSQLLSGAGDSTMLTLRPHHLTDILADYDPDREVKPWPSGNAVHVVTGMLADGLDQKVKFVIGPDDICRPCRHLQSDGSCERILDKHDPPEPIDEYNDRLDRRLLDFLGLSVGGELTLREFLGIVNIRTPGIEAVCTQPTQNPKDKLNGIVRGLINLGIREESGEPHSGNNESGKVRETD
;
A
#
# COMPACT_ATOMS: atom_id res chain seq x y z
N MET A 1 -19.15 -12.15 62.74
CA MET A 1 -17.85 -11.83 62.10
C MET A 1 -17.84 -10.37 61.67
N LYS A 2 -16.65 -9.77 61.68
CA LYS A 2 -16.31 -8.34 61.84
C LYS A 2 -16.72 -7.43 60.66
N ARG A 3 -17.13 -6.18 60.95
CA ARG A 3 -16.93 -4.96 60.11
C ARG A 3 -15.54 -4.38 60.42
N PRO A 4 -14.86 -3.63 59.52
CA PRO A 4 -15.02 -2.16 59.41
C PRO A 4 -14.69 -1.58 57.99
N PRO A 5 -14.35 -0.28 57.77
CA PRO A 5 -15.16 0.96 57.81
C PRO A 5 -15.05 1.80 56.49
N GLY A 6 -15.92 2.78 56.19
CA GLY A 6 -15.73 4.23 56.44
C GLY A 6 -15.10 4.95 55.21
N MET A 7 -15.77 5.85 54.49
CA MET A 7 -15.87 7.34 54.62
C MET A 7 -15.99 7.84 53.16
N GLY A 8 -16.61 8.93 52.73
CA GLY A 8 -17.27 10.10 53.31
C GLY A 8 -17.62 11.02 52.11
N LYS A 9 -18.73 11.75 52.20
CA LYS A 9 -19.23 12.69 51.18
C LYS A 9 -18.39 13.96 51.14
N TRP A 10 -18.20 14.56 49.97
CA TRP A 10 -17.86 15.99 49.84
C TRP A 10 -18.62 16.66 48.70
N ASN A 11 -19.44 17.63 49.08
CA ASN A 11 -20.02 18.69 48.24
C ASN A 11 -18.97 19.80 48.07
N GLY A 12 -18.92 20.45 46.92
CA GLY A 12 -18.06 21.61 46.70
C GLY A 12 -18.40 22.37 45.43
N LEU A 13 -19.38 23.26 45.54
CA LEU A 13 -19.74 24.28 44.56
C LEU A 13 -18.80 25.49 44.76
N TRP A 14 -18.19 26.00 43.68
CA TRP A 14 -17.79 27.42 43.58
C TRP A 14 -18.07 27.93 42.16
N VAL A 15 -18.84 29.02 42.10
CA VAL A 15 -19.13 29.88 40.95
C VAL A 15 -18.13 31.05 41.03
N VAL A 16 -17.58 31.62 39.95
CA VAL A 16 -18.06 32.85 39.26
C VAL A 16 -17.02 33.21 38.16
N ALA A 17 -17.42 33.17 36.87
CA ALA A 17 -17.47 34.27 35.87
C ALA A 17 -16.14 34.65 35.16
N LEU A 18 -16.06 35.14 33.91
CA LEU A 18 -16.97 35.45 32.79
C LEU A 18 -16.09 35.71 31.54
N ALA A 19 -16.75 35.98 30.40
CA ALA A 19 -16.24 36.36 29.06
C ALA A 19 -15.73 35.18 28.20
N GLY A 20 -16.23 34.92 27.00
CA GLY A 20 -17.01 35.72 26.07
C GLY A 20 -16.53 35.33 24.67
N VAL A 21 -17.35 34.59 23.90
CA VAL A 21 -17.09 34.38 22.47
C VAL A 21 -18.43 34.45 21.75
N SER A 22 -18.51 35.41 20.85
CA SER A 22 -19.67 35.72 20.01
C SER A 22 -20.08 34.55 19.12
N LEU A 23 -21.40 34.34 19.00
CA LEU A 23 -22.00 33.69 17.86
C LEU A 23 -21.76 34.55 16.62
N ALA A 24 -21.00 34.03 15.66
CA ALA A 24 -21.09 34.43 14.26
C ALA A 24 -21.63 33.23 13.49
N VAL A 25 -22.94 33.25 13.23
CA VAL A 25 -23.56 32.44 12.18
C VAL A 25 -23.17 33.08 10.86
N VAL A 26 -22.23 32.46 10.14
CA VAL A 26 -22.03 32.73 8.72
C VAL A 26 -22.62 31.54 7.96
N ALA A 27 -23.86 31.72 7.50
CA ALA A 27 -24.36 30.98 6.36
C ALA A 27 -23.77 31.64 5.11
N LEU A 28 -23.01 30.91 4.31
CA LEU A 28 -22.80 31.26 2.90
C LEU A 28 -22.63 30.00 2.04
N ALA A 29 -23.62 29.82 1.17
CA ALA A 29 -23.63 29.23 -0.15
C ALA A 29 -22.72 28.03 -0.50
N ALA A 30 -23.39 26.97 -0.93
CA ALA A 30 -22.85 25.85 -1.69
C ALA A 30 -22.07 26.28 -2.93
N SER A 31 -20.87 25.71 -3.07
CA SER A 31 -20.32 25.29 -4.36
C SER A 31 -19.66 23.94 -4.13
N GLY A 32 -20.24 22.90 -4.72
CA GLY A 32 -19.82 21.51 -4.56
C GLY A 32 -18.39 21.28 -5.00
N GLY A 33 -17.56 20.88 -4.03
CA GLY A 33 -16.32 20.18 -4.24
C GLY A 33 -16.21 19.19 -3.09
N GLU A 34 -16.44 17.92 -3.36
CA GLU A 34 -16.21 16.87 -2.36
C GLU A 34 -14.75 16.97 -1.89
N PRO A 35 -14.46 16.91 -0.58
CA PRO A 35 -13.09 16.92 -0.11
C PRO A 35 -12.40 15.67 -0.66
N GLY A 36 -11.44 15.90 -1.55
CA GLY A 36 -10.59 14.84 -2.09
C GLY A 36 -9.94 14.04 -0.96
N ILE A 37 -9.77 12.74 -1.22
CA ILE A 37 -9.23 11.72 -0.30
C ILE A 37 -8.01 12.18 0.53
N GLN A 38 -7.23 13.16 0.03
CA GLN A 38 -6.14 13.80 0.77
C GLN A 38 -6.55 14.41 2.12
N SER A 39 -7.75 14.98 2.26
CA SER A 39 -8.17 15.63 3.51
C SER A 39 -8.74 14.66 4.55
N GLN A 40 -9.21 13.48 4.15
CA GLN A 40 -9.73 12.48 5.09
C GLN A 40 -8.62 11.58 5.67
N LEU A 41 -7.48 11.45 4.98
CA LEU A 41 -6.34 10.67 5.44
C LEU A 41 -5.44 11.39 6.46
N LEU A 42 -5.56 12.72 6.60
CA LEU A 42 -4.60 13.53 7.37
C LEU A 42 -5.16 14.11 8.69
N SER A 43 -6.36 13.73 9.12
CA SER A 43 -6.95 14.25 10.36
C SER A 43 -7.47 13.14 11.27
N GLY A 44 -6.70 12.83 12.31
CA GLY A 44 -7.18 12.24 13.56
C GLY A 44 -6.81 10.78 13.78
N ALA A 45 -6.03 10.51 14.82
CA ALA A 45 -5.87 9.20 15.40
C ALA A 45 -7.23 8.59 15.76
N GLY A 46 -7.54 7.38 15.26
CA GLY A 46 -8.65 6.60 15.81
C GLY A 46 -9.41 5.65 14.89
N ASP A 47 -9.30 5.74 13.56
CA ASP A 47 -9.84 4.73 12.65
C ASP A 47 -8.83 4.49 11.53
N SER A 48 -8.15 3.34 11.55
CA SER A 48 -7.39 2.88 10.38
C SER A 48 -8.41 2.56 9.28
N THR A 49 -8.73 3.55 8.44
CA THR A 49 -9.59 3.35 7.29
C THR A 49 -9.00 2.21 6.46
N MET A 50 -9.75 1.12 6.36
CA MET A 50 -9.30 -0.05 5.62
C MET A 50 -9.31 0.27 4.14
N LEU A 51 -8.14 0.16 3.49
CA LEU A 51 -8.04 0.36 2.07
C LEU A 51 -8.54 -0.86 1.32
N THR A 52 -9.26 -0.64 0.24
CA THR A 52 -9.48 -1.64 -0.80
C THR A 52 -8.38 -1.51 -1.84
N LEU A 53 -7.71 -2.62 -2.16
CA LEU A 53 -6.63 -2.65 -3.14
C LEU A 53 -6.75 -3.83 -4.08
N ARG A 54 -6.40 -3.62 -5.35
CA ARG A 54 -6.20 -4.71 -6.31
C ARG A 54 -4.86 -5.38 -6.00
N PRO A 55 -4.80 -6.71 -5.93
CA PRO A 55 -3.55 -7.41 -5.61
C PRO A 55 -2.46 -7.13 -6.65
N HIS A 56 -2.80 -6.97 -7.93
CA HIS A 56 -1.78 -6.68 -8.94
C HIS A 56 -1.13 -5.30 -8.71
N HIS A 57 -1.91 -4.27 -8.32
CA HIS A 57 -1.36 -2.95 -7.98
C HIS A 57 -0.31 -3.04 -6.86
N LEU A 58 -0.57 -3.82 -5.81
CA LEU A 58 0.41 -4.01 -4.74
C LEU A 58 1.67 -4.73 -5.24
N THR A 59 1.53 -5.75 -6.09
CA THR A 59 2.72 -6.42 -6.67
C THR A 59 3.48 -5.55 -7.67
N ASP A 60 2.81 -4.61 -8.34
CA ASP A 60 3.44 -3.61 -9.21
C ASP A 60 4.22 -2.59 -8.39
N ILE A 61 3.59 -2.03 -7.35
CA ILE A 61 4.26 -1.12 -6.41
C ILE A 61 5.45 -1.80 -5.76
N LEU A 62 5.31 -3.05 -5.32
CA LEU A 62 6.41 -3.82 -4.72
C LEU A 62 7.57 -4.01 -5.69
N ALA A 63 7.30 -4.35 -6.96
CA ALA A 63 8.34 -4.56 -7.96
C ALA A 63 9.13 -3.28 -8.27
N ASP A 64 8.43 -2.14 -8.25
CA ASP A 64 9.01 -0.82 -8.47
C ASP A 64 9.46 -0.13 -7.19
N TYR A 65 9.37 -0.78 -6.02
CA TYR A 65 9.66 -0.14 -4.73
C TYR A 65 11.15 0.16 -4.58
N ASP A 66 11.43 1.41 -4.23
CA ASP A 66 12.77 1.94 -3.99
C ASP A 66 12.66 2.99 -2.87
N PRO A 67 13.26 2.76 -1.69
CA PRO A 67 13.15 3.67 -0.55
C PRO A 67 13.80 5.04 -0.81
N ASP A 68 14.74 5.11 -1.76
CA ASP A 68 15.45 6.36 -2.09
C ASP A 68 14.72 7.16 -3.19
N ARG A 69 13.69 6.58 -3.81
CA ARG A 69 12.94 7.24 -4.89
C ARG A 69 11.87 8.16 -4.32
N GLU A 70 11.92 9.42 -4.73
CA GLU A 70 10.87 10.39 -4.41
C GLU A 70 9.49 9.93 -4.94
N VAL A 71 8.52 9.88 -4.04
CA VAL A 71 7.15 9.43 -4.33
C VAL A 71 6.27 10.64 -4.65
N LYS A 72 5.82 10.75 -5.91
CA LYS A 72 5.02 11.90 -6.40
C LYS A 72 3.65 11.47 -6.91
N PRO A 73 2.62 12.33 -6.79
CA PRO A 73 1.36 12.14 -7.49
C PRO A 73 1.55 11.94 -8.99
N TRP A 74 0.86 10.95 -9.55
CA TRP A 74 0.92 10.68 -10.98
C TRP A 74 0.01 11.66 -11.75
N PRO A 75 0.36 12.09 -12.99
CA PRO A 75 -0.44 13.07 -13.75
C PRO A 75 -1.90 12.67 -14.01
N SER A 76 -2.24 11.38 -13.93
CA SER A 76 -3.63 10.91 -14.09
C SER A 76 -4.46 11.01 -12.81
N GLY A 77 -3.87 11.37 -11.67
CA GLY A 77 -4.56 11.52 -10.39
C GLY A 77 -4.73 10.24 -9.57
N ASN A 78 -4.20 9.09 -10.03
CA ASN A 78 -4.28 7.86 -9.24
C ASN A 78 -3.47 7.95 -7.93
N ALA A 79 -3.86 7.17 -6.92
CA ALA A 79 -3.27 7.22 -5.58
C ALA A 79 -2.11 6.24 -5.36
N VAL A 80 -1.40 5.82 -6.42
CA VAL A 80 -0.25 4.90 -6.30
C VAL A 80 0.77 5.42 -5.29
N HIS A 81 1.08 6.71 -5.37
CA HIS A 81 1.99 7.41 -4.48
C HIS A 81 1.59 7.35 -2.99
N VAL A 82 0.29 7.33 -2.69
CA VAL A 82 -0.20 7.19 -1.31
C VAL A 82 0.12 5.80 -0.78
N VAL A 83 -0.16 4.76 -1.57
CA VAL A 83 0.09 3.37 -1.17
C VAL A 83 1.59 3.06 -1.10
N THR A 84 2.41 3.64 -1.99
CA THR A 84 3.87 3.54 -1.88
C THR A 84 4.39 4.20 -0.59
N GLY A 85 3.87 5.39 -0.23
CA GLY A 85 4.21 6.05 1.03
C GLY A 85 3.83 5.20 2.25
N MET A 86 2.66 4.55 2.22
CA MET A 86 2.24 3.65 3.30
C MET A 86 3.20 2.47 3.48
N LEU A 87 3.69 1.87 2.39
CA LEU A 87 4.70 0.80 2.50
C LEU A 87 5.98 1.28 3.18
N ALA A 88 6.39 2.52 2.93
CA ALA A 88 7.56 3.13 3.55
C ALA A 88 7.33 3.47 5.04
N ASP A 89 6.13 3.92 5.40
CA ASP A 89 5.78 4.29 6.77
C ASP A 89 5.58 3.08 7.69
N GLY A 90 5.09 1.96 7.16
CA GLY A 90 4.94 0.72 7.91
C GLY A 90 3.99 -0.30 7.28
N LEU A 91 4.12 -1.56 7.68
CA LEU A 91 3.43 -2.67 7.03
C LEU A 91 2.19 -3.18 7.79
N ASP A 92 1.73 -2.45 8.80
CA ASP A 92 0.63 -2.88 9.68
C ASP A 92 -0.75 -2.38 9.19
N GLN A 93 -0.78 -1.53 8.14
CA GLN A 93 -2.02 -1.09 7.50
C GLN A 93 -2.80 -2.29 6.95
N LYS A 94 -4.09 -2.37 7.31
CA LYS A 94 -5.02 -3.38 6.77
C LYS A 94 -5.50 -3.00 5.39
N VAL A 95 -5.59 -4.00 4.53
CA VAL A 95 -6.10 -3.91 3.16
C VAL A 95 -7.11 -5.02 2.91
N LYS A 96 -8.11 -4.71 2.10
CA LYS A 96 -9.13 -5.62 1.60
C LYS A 96 -8.96 -5.82 0.11
N PHE A 97 -8.86 -7.06 -0.34
CA PHE A 97 -8.64 -7.32 -1.77
C PHE A 97 -9.93 -7.20 -2.58
N VAL A 98 -9.85 -6.53 -3.72
CA VAL A 98 -10.99 -6.34 -4.63
C VAL A 98 -10.62 -6.68 -6.07
N ILE A 99 -11.66 -6.96 -6.87
CA ILE A 99 -11.63 -6.94 -8.33
C ILE A 99 -12.45 -5.71 -8.76
N GLY A 100 -12.00 -4.99 -9.78
CA GLY A 100 -12.53 -3.69 -10.15
C GLY A 100 -11.85 -2.52 -9.43
N PRO A 101 -12.46 -1.32 -9.46
CA PRO A 101 -11.84 -0.09 -8.95
C PRO A 101 -11.55 -0.11 -7.44
N ASP A 102 -10.31 0.20 -7.11
CA ASP A 102 -9.80 0.26 -5.75
C ASP A 102 -9.45 1.71 -5.34
N ASP A 103 -8.88 1.89 -4.14
CA ASP A 103 -8.53 3.23 -3.65
C ASP A 103 -7.41 3.91 -4.44
N ILE A 104 -6.62 3.16 -5.21
CA ILE A 104 -5.67 3.71 -6.17
C ILE A 104 -6.40 4.29 -7.39
N CYS A 105 -7.39 3.57 -7.91
CA CYS A 105 -8.15 3.97 -9.09
C CYS A 105 -9.16 5.08 -8.85
N ARG A 106 -9.81 5.14 -7.68
CA ARG A 106 -10.93 6.08 -7.39
C ARG A 106 -10.65 7.55 -7.72
N PRO A 107 -9.47 8.13 -7.42
CA PRO A 107 -9.18 9.51 -7.78
C PRO A 107 -8.64 9.70 -9.22
N CYS A 108 -8.50 8.62 -10.00
CA CYS A 108 -7.96 8.69 -11.35
C CYS A 108 -8.97 9.33 -12.32
N ARG A 109 -8.51 10.30 -13.13
CA ARG A 109 -9.33 10.98 -14.15
C ARG A 109 -9.89 10.08 -15.25
N HIS A 110 -9.33 8.87 -15.40
CA HIS A 110 -9.74 7.89 -16.41
C HIS A 110 -10.85 6.95 -15.90
N LEU A 111 -11.15 6.97 -14.59
CA LEU A 111 -12.23 6.19 -14.01
C LEU A 111 -13.56 6.91 -14.24
N GLN A 112 -14.50 6.22 -14.88
CA GLN A 112 -15.84 6.73 -15.18
C GLN A 112 -16.79 6.52 -14.00
N SER A 113 -17.94 7.21 -14.03
CA SER A 113 -18.94 7.15 -12.95
C SER A 113 -19.61 5.78 -12.80
N ASP A 114 -19.57 4.93 -13.83
CA ASP A 114 -20.04 3.54 -13.79
C ASP A 114 -18.98 2.56 -13.28
N GLY A 115 -17.79 3.04 -12.93
CA GLY A 115 -16.67 2.23 -12.47
C GLY A 115 -15.79 1.64 -13.58
N SER A 116 -16.08 1.91 -14.85
CA SER A 116 -15.23 1.50 -15.98
C SER A 116 -14.01 2.42 -16.16
N CYS A 117 -12.96 1.92 -16.81
CA CYS A 117 -11.78 2.71 -17.17
C CYS A 117 -11.76 2.99 -18.67
N GLU A 118 -11.64 4.25 -19.08
CA GLU A 118 -11.61 4.60 -20.52
C GLU A 118 -10.32 4.18 -21.25
N ARG A 119 -9.31 3.69 -20.51
CA ARG A 119 -8.02 3.30 -21.09
C ARG A 119 -8.10 1.93 -21.77
N ILE A 120 -7.47 1.84 -22.92
CA ILE A 120 -7.31 0.62 -23.71
C ILE A 120 -5.83 0.21 -23.74
N LEU A 121 -5.57 -1.10 -23.70
CA LEU A 121 -4.29 -1.72 -24.00
C LEU A 121 -4.16 -1.88 -25.51
N ASP A 122 -3.72 -0.80 -26.16
CA ASP A 122 -3.57 -0.68 -27.62
C ASP A 122 -2.56 -1.67 -28.23
N LYS A 123 -1.59 -2.13 -27.43
CA LYS A 123 -0.58 -3.12 -27.83
C LYS A 123 -1.07 -4.58 -27.79
N HIS A 124 -2.28 -4.83 -27.31
CA HIS A 124 -2.89 -6.16 -27.39
C HIS A 124 -3.53 -6.35 -28.78
N ASP A 125 -3.60 -7.61 -29.23
CA ASP A 125 -4.27 -7.98 -30.48
C ASP A 125 -5.35 -9.05 -30.21
N PRO A 126 -6.64 -8.67 -30.20
CA PRO A 126 -7.18 -7.32 -30.41
C PRO A 126 -6.91 -6.37 -29.23
N PRO A 127 -7.00 -5.04 -29.43
CA PRO A 127 -6.97 -4.07 -28.33
C PRO A 127 -8.05 -4.37 -27.28
N GLU A 128 -7.72 -4.16 -26.02
CA GLU A 128 -8.55 -4.61 -24.90
C GLU A 128 -8.71 -3.54 -23.81
N PRO A 129 -9.88 -3.38 -23.18
CA PRO A 129 -10.06 -2.51 -22.01
C PRO A 129 -9.13 -2.88 -20.86
N ILE A 130 -8.47 -1.90 -20.26
CA ILE A 130 -7.46 -2.17 -19.22
C ILE A 130 -8.08 -2.76 -17.94
N ASP A 131 -9.31 -2.37 -17.62
CA ASP A 131 -10.04 -2.87 -16.46
C ASP A 131 -10.40 -4.35 -16.63
N GLU A 132 -10.89 -4.77 -17.80
CA GLU A 132 -11.15 -6.18 -18.11
C GLU A 132 -9.88 -7.03 -18.02
N TYR A 133 -8.78 -6.54 -18.61
CA TYR A 133 -7.48 -7.20 -18.53
C TYR A 133 -7.02 -7.35 -17.07
N ASN A 134 -7.01 -6.24 -16.32
CA ASN A 134 -6.56 -6.23 -14.94
C ASN A 134 -7.46 -7.10 -14.06
N ASP A 135 -8.77 -7.17 -14.33
CA ASP A 135 -9.71 -7.99 -13.56
C ASP A 135 -9.40 -9.48 -13.72
N ARG A 136 -8.99 -9.91 -14.92
CA ARG A 136 -8.52 -11.28 -15.13
C ARG A 136 -7.16 -11.51 -14.48
N LEU A 137 -6.26 -10.53 -14.51
CA LEU A 137 -4.97 -10.60 -13.83
C LEU A 137 -5.16 -10.78 -12.31
N ASP A 138 -6.02 -9.98 -11.69
CA ASP A 138 -6.30 -10.08 -10.25
C ASP A 138 -6.92 -11.41 -9.86
N ARG A 139 -7.87 -11.93 -10.64
CA ARG A 139 -8.45 -13.26 -10.39
C ARG A 139 -7.37 -14.33 -10.36
N ARG A 140 -6.49 -14.35 -11.37
CA ARG A 140 -5.36 -15.30 -11.46
C ARG A 140 -4.40 -15.13 -10.29
N LEU A 141 -4.11 -13.89 -9.91
CA LEU A 141 -3.18 -13.59 -8.83
C LEU A 141 -3.73 -13.99 -7.46
N LEU A 142 -5.01 -13.71 -7.18
CA LEU A 142 -5.68 -14.16 -5.95
C LEU A 142 -5.66 -15.69 -5.84
N ASP A 143 -6.04 -16.39 -6.92
CA ASP A 143 -6.01 -17.86 -6.96
C ASP A 143 -4.60 -18.38 -6.69
N PHE A 144 -3.58 -17.81 -7.35
CA PHE A 144 -2.18 -18.22 -7.19
C PHE A 144 -1.66 -18.00 -5.77
N LEU A 145 -2.05 -16.90 -5.13
CA LEU A 145 -1.67 -16.56 -3.77
C LEU A 145 -2.49 -17.32 -2.72
N GLY A 146 -3.60 -17.96 -3.10
CA GLY A 146 -4.54 -18.60 -2.17
C GLY A 146 -5.37 -17.59 -1.38
N LEU A 147 -5.68 -16.44 -1.99
CA LEU A 147 -6.45 -15.35 -1.39
C LEU A 147 -7.85 -15.28 -1.99
N SER A 148 -8.78 -14.69 -1.25
CA SER A 148 -10.17 -14.48 -1.69
C SER A 148 -10.48 -13.01 -1.87
N VAL A 149 -11.38 -12.70 -2.81
CA VAL A 149 -11.98 -11.36 -2.91
C VAL A 149 -12.67 -11.02 -1.59
N GLY A 150 -12.44 -9.81 -1.10
CA GLY A 150 -12.93 -9.36 0.19
C GLY A 150 -12.12 -9.85 1.38
N GLY A 151 -11.09 -10.69 1.17
CA GLY A 151 -10.15 -11.08 2.21
C GLY A 151 -9.38 -9.88 2.74
N GLU A 152 -9.16 -9.86 4.04
CA GLU A 152 -8.49 -8.77 4.76
C GLU A 152 -7.14 -9.26 5.28
N LEU A 153 -6.07 -8.52 4.99
CA LEU A 153 -4.72 -8.77 5.49
C LEU A 153 -4.06 -7.44 5.83
N THR A 154 -3.05 -7.47 6.70
CA THR A 154 -2.06 -6.40 6.74
C THR A 154 -1.17 -6.44 5.50
N LEU A 155 -0.55 -5.32 5.15
CA LEU A 155 0.49 -5.29 4.11
C LEU A 155 1.60 -6.30 4.41
N ARG A 156 2.01 -6.43 5.68
CA ARG A 156 3.01 -7.40 6.13
C ARG A 156 2.62 -8.84 5.80
N GLU A 157 1.40 -9.25 6.12
CA GLU A 157 0.91 -10.60 5.83
C GLU A 157 0.84 -10.87 4.33
N PHE A 158 0.33 -9.90 3.56
CA PHE A 158 0.31 -10.01 2.10
C PHE A 158 1.72 -10.18 1.52
N LEU A 159 2.67 -9.35 1.93
CA LEU A 159 4.06 -9.44 1.46
C LEU A 159 4.75 -10.73 1.90
N GLY A 160 4.41 -11.25 3.09
CA GLY A 160 4.86 -12.57 3.54
C GLY A 160 4.39 -13.69 2.61
N ILE A 161 3.14 -13.65 2.15
CA ILE A 161 2.60 -14.61 1.18
C ILE A 161 3.31 -14.45 -0.17
N VAL A 162 3.51 -13.21 -0.64
CA VAL A 162 4.27 -12.94 -1.87
C VAL A 162 5.69 -13.51 -1.77
N ASN A 163 6.38 -13.32 -0.64
CA ASN A 163 7.73 -13.84 -0.42
C ASN A 163 7.77 -15.38 -0.48
N ILE A 164 6.82 -16.08 0.13
CA ILE A 164 6.71 -17.55 0.05
C ILE A 164 6.55 -18.02 -1.40
N ARG A 165 5.86 -17.23 -2.23
CA ARG A 165 5.63 -17.52 -3.65
C ARG A 165 6.71 -16.94 -4.59
N THR A 166 7.82 -16.45 -4.02
CA THR A 166 8.93 -15.86 -4.77
C THR A 166 10.20 -16.73 -4.66
N PRO A 167 10.69 -17.33 -5.77
CA PRO A 167 10.27 -17.12 -7.16
C PRO A 167 8.99 -17.90 -7.55
N GLY A 168 8.36 -17.51 -8.66
CA GLY A 168 7.20 -18.16 -9.27
C GLY A 168 6.04 -17.19 -9.53
N ILE A 169 5.86 -16.18 -8.67
CA ILE A 169 4.80 -15.18 -8.79
C ILE A 169 4.90 -14.34 -10.07
N GLU A 170 6.12 -14.12 -10.58
CA GLU A 170 6.37 -13.38 -11.83
C GLU A 170 5.69 -14.02 -13.03
N ALA A 171 5.50 -15.35 -13.04
CA ALA A 171 4.78 -16.03 -14.12
C ALA A 171 3.29 -15.66 -14.19
N VAL A 172 2.73 -15.11 -13.10
CA VAL A 172 1.33 -14.70 -13.00
C VAL A 172 1.17 -13.19 -13.13
N CYS A 173 2.02 -12.41 -12.45
CA CYS A 173 1.88 -10.96 -12.33
C CYS A 173 2.66 -10.14 -13.38
N THR A 174 3.44 -10.77 -14.27
CA THR A 174 4.12 -10.05 -15.36
C THR A 174 3.15 -9.73 -16.49
N GLN A 175 3.05 -8.45 -16.87
CA GLN A 175 2.27 -8.02 -18.04
C GLN A 175 2.94 -8.47 -19.35
N PRO A 176 2.20 -8.68 -20.46
CA PRO A 176 2.77 -9.12 -21.73
C PRO A 176 3.93 -8.29 -22.26
N THR A 177 3.96 -6.99 -21.94
CA THR A 177 5.02 -6.05 -22.37
C THR A 177 6.21 -5.98 -21.42
N GLN A 178 6.18 -6.70 -20.30
CA GLN A 178 7.23 -6.70 -19.28
C GLN A 178 8.11 -7.95 -19.39
N ASN A 179 9.37 -7.82 -18.98
CA ASN A 179 10.28 -8.95 -18.84
C ASN A 179 10.04 -9.64 -17.49
N PRO A 180 9.73 -10.96 -17.45
CA PRO A 180 9.48 -11.67 -16.18
C PRO A 180 10.67 -11.66 -15.22
N LYS A 181 11.91 -11.65 -15.74
CA LYS A 181 13.11 -11.59 -14.91
C LYS A 181 13.24 -10.23 -14.22
N ASP A 182 12.94 -9.14 -14.94
CA ASP A 182 12.97 -7.80 -14.35
C ASP A 182 11.87 -7.65 -13.30
N LYS A 183 10.67 -8.20 -13.55
CA LYS A 183 9.58 -8.26 -12.58
C LYS A 183 9.99 -9.02 -11.32
N LEU A 184 10.58 -10.21 -11.45
CA LEU A 184 11.09 -11.00 -10.33
C LEU A 184 12.17 -10.24 -9.54
N ASN A 185 13.15 -9.67 -10.23
CA ASN A 185 14.23 -8.89 -9.59
C ASN A 185 13.67 -7.71 -8.80
N GLY A 186 12.69 -7.00 -9.38
CA GLY A 186 11.98 -5.92 -8.73
C GLY A 186 11.27 -6.39 -7.45
N ILE A 187 10.51 -7.49 -7.52
CA ILE A 187 9.81 -8.05 -6.36
C ILE A 187 10.79 -8.45 -5.25
N VAL A 188 11.88 -9.16 -5.59
CA VAL A 188 12.91 -9.56 -4.63
C VAL A 188 13.53 -8.34 -3.95
N ARG A 189 13.93 -7.33 -4.73
CA ARG A 189 14.48 -6.09 -4.19
C ARG A 189 13.48 -5.35 -3.29
N GLY A 190 12.22 -5.26 -3.70
CA GLY A 190 11.16 -4.64 -2.90
C GLY A 190 10.96 -5.35 -1.56
N LEU A 191 10.94 -6.69 -1.55
CA LEU A 191 10.83 -7.49 -0.33
C LEU A 191 12.04 -7.30 0.61
N ILE A 192 13.25 -7.17 0.06
CA ILE A 192 14.47 -6.89 0.84
C ILE A 192 14.40 -5.48 1.45
N ASN A 193 14.09 -4.47 0.62
CA ASN A 193 14.00 -3.07 1.05
C ASN A 193 12.92 -2.84 2.12
N LEU A 194 11.88 -3.68 2.15
CA LEU A 194 10.81 -3.65 3.15
C LEU A 194 11.06 -4.55 4.37
N GLY A 195 12.23 -5.21 4.44
CA GLY A 195 12.60 -6.09 5.56
C GLY A 195 11.76 -7.36 5.66
N ILE A 196 11.13 -7.79 4.56
CA ILE A 196 10.35 -9.05 4.49
C ILE A 196 11.25 -10.23 4.11
N ARG A 197 12.33 -9.97 3.36
CA ARG A 197 13.27 -10.98 2.90
C ARG A 197 14.70 -10.53 3.22
N GLU A 198 15.52 -11.46 3.69
CA GLU A 198 16.95 -11.21 3.84
C GLU A 198 17.64 -11.20 2.47
N GLU A 199 18.65 -10.35 2.32
CA GLU A 199 19.54 -10.46 1.17
C GLU A 199 20.24 -11.82 1.23
N SER A 200 20.06 -12.64 0.19
CA SER A 200 20.81 -13.89 0.09
C SER A 200 22.28 -13.52 -0.11
N GLY A 201 23.03 -13.49 0.98
CA GLY A 201 24.47 -13.28 0.91
C GLY A 201 25.07 -14.35 0.00
N GLU A 202 25.51 -14.00 -1.20
CA GLU A 202 26.54 -14.80 -1.83
C GLU A 202 27.76 -14.70 -0.92
N PRO A 203 28.40 -15.82 -0.53
CA PRO A 203 29.66 -15.74 0.18
C PRO A 203 30.61 -14.97 -0.71
N HIS A 204 31.01 -13.78 -0.24
CA HIS A 204 32.12 -13.04 -0.82
C HIS A 204 33.28 -14.03 -0.92
N SER A 205 33.59 -14.48 -2.13
CA SER A 205 34.76 -15.31 -2.40
C SER A 205 35.98 -14.41 -2.20
N GLY A 206 36.35 -14.25 -0.94
CA GLY A 206 37.64 -13.74 -0.54
C GLY A 206 38.68 -14.69 -1.11
N ASN A 207 39.17 -14.37 -2.31
CA ASN A 207 40.40 -14.94 -2.82
C ASN A 207 41.54 -14.41 -1.95
N ASN A 208 41.81 -15.15 -0.87
CA ASN A 208 43.07 -15.10 -0.18
C ASN A 208 44.10 -15.91 -0.98
N GLU A 209 45.25 -15.29 -1.16
CA GLU A 209 46.58 -15.90 -1.28
C GLU A 209 46.89 -16.76 -2.52
N SER A 210 47.54 -16.11 -3.49
CA SER A 210 48.59 -16.74 -4.28
C SER A 210 49.92 -16.13 -3.89
N GLY A 211 50.71 -16.91 -3.15
CA GLY A 211 52.02 -16.57 -2.65
C GLY A 211 52.97 -16.10 -3.75
N LYS A 212 53.64 -14.98 -3.48
CA LYS A 212 54.80 -14.51 -4.23
C LYS A 212 56.01 -15.29 -3.73
N VAL A 213 56.36 -16.38 -4.40
CA VAL A 213 57.65 -17.07 -4.21
C VAL A 213 58.74 -16.10 -4.68
N ARG A 214 59.66 -15.77 -3.76
CA ARG A 214 60.92 -15.10 -4.08
C ARG A 214 61.88 -16.18 -4.56
N GLU A 215 62.30 -16.09 -5.81
CA GLU A 215 63.47 -16.77 -6.32
C GLU A 215 64.68 -15.89 -6.00
N THR A 216 65.59 -16.42 -5.19
CA THR A 216 66.97 -15.97 -5.07
C THR A 216 67.83 -17.09 -5.59
N ASP A 217 68.55 -16.84 -6.68
CA ASP A 217 69.94 -17.24 -6.93
C ASP A 217 70.48 -16.47 -8.15
#